data_AF-A0A975MLX0-F1
#
_entry.id   AF-A0A975MLX0-F1
#
_cell.length_a   1.000
_cell.length_b   1.000
_cell.length_c   1.000
_cell.angle_alpha   90.00
_cell.angle_beta   90.00
_cell.angle_gamma   90.00
#
_symmetry.space_group_name_H-M   'P 1'
#
loop_
_entity.id
_entity.type
_entity.pdbx_description
1 polymer ?
#
loop_
_entity_poly.entity_id
_entity_poly.type
_entity_poly.pdbx_seq_one_letter_code
_entity_poly.pdbx_strand_id
1 'polypeptide(L)'
;MYIKKRLTENRIQPCFLKPGFAKSRAGILATILLGSTSLLSEAALATDWATTGGTLDGQRYSALNQINTTNVGTLTEDFSVDTGTKGSHMGEPLVVGSEIVNVVVASTFKS
;
A
#
# COMPACT_ATOMS: atom_id res chain seq x y z
N MET A 1 -9.07 -26.66 -27.87
CA MET A 1 -7.73 -26.56 -27.26
C MET A 1 -7.57 -25.16 -26.66
N TYR A 2 -7.38 -24.90 -25.38
CA TYR A 2 -7.92 -25.46 -24.13
C TYR A 2 -7.70 -24.38 -23.04
N ILE A 3 -8.56 -23.35 -22.90
CA ILE A 3 -8.56 -22.47 -21.71
C ILE A 3 -10.00 -22.15 -21.32
N LYS A 4 -10.71 -23.16 -20.81
CA LYS A 4 -11.98 -22.99 -20.11
C LYS A 4 -12.05 -23.98 -18.96
N LYS A 5 -11.24 -23.73 -17.91
CA LYS A 5 -11.34 -24.37 -16.58
C LYS A 5 -10.28 -23.80 -15.63
N ARG A 6 -10.61 -22.70 -14.94
CA ARG A 6 -9.98 -22.39 -13.65
C ARG A 6 -10.94 -21.62 -12.73
N LEU A 7 -12.14 -22.17 -12.58
CA LEU A 7 -13.12 -21.77 -11.56
C LEU A 7 -13.65 -23.04 -10.87
N THR A 8 -12.78 -23.85 -10.27
CA THR A 8 -13.23 -25.00 -9.46
C THR A 8 -12.18 -25.50 -8.47
N GLU A 9 -11.47 -24.61 -7.78
CA GLU A 9 -10.67 -24.99 -6.59
C GLU A 9 -10.94 -24.03 -5.43
N ASN A 10 -12.21 -23.91 -5.06
CA ASN A 10 -12.63 -23.52 -3.72
C ASN A 10 -13.40 -24.70 -3.10
N ARG A 11 -12.68 -25.81 -2.89
CA ARG A 11 -13.16 -26.92 -2.08
C ARG A 11 -12.64 -26.71 -0.68
N ILE A 12 -13.38 -25.88 0.07
CA ILE A 12 -13.44 -25.96 1.53
C ILE A 12 -13.62 -27.45 1.85
N GLN A 13 -12.62 -28.09 2.45
CA GLN A 13 -12.81 -29.41 3.03
C GLN A 13 -13.69 -29.20 4.28
N PRO A 14 -14.91 -29.74 4.37
CA PRO A 14 -15.55 -29.84 5.66
C PRO A 14 -14.78 -30.92 6.43
N CYS A 15 -13.97 -30.48 7.40
CA CYS A 15 -13.42 -31.38 8.41
C CYS A 15 -14.58 -32.17 9.02
N PHE A 16 -14.65 -33.45 8.69
CA PHE A 16 -15.61 -34.38 9.26
C PHE A 16 -15.26 -34.56 10.75
N LEU A 17 -15.77 -33.67 11.58
CA LEU A 17 -15.64 -33.71 13.04
C LEU A 17 -16.53 -34.86 13.54
N LYS A 18 -15.90 -35.96 13.94
CA LYS A 18 -16.58 -37.05 14.69
C LYS A 18 -17.08 -36.48 16.02
N PRO A 19 -18.37 -36.60 16.37
CA PRO A 19 -18.85 -36.21 17.68
C PRO A 19 -18.53 -37.32 18.67
N GLY A 20 -17.68 -37.00 19.62
CA GLY A 20 -17.42 -37.83 20.77
C GLY A 20 -16.30 -37.23 21.56
N PHE A 21 -16.62 -36.40 22.55
CA PHE A 21 -16.09 -36.50 23.90
C PHE A 21 -16.84 -35.52 24.82
N ALA A 22 -16.89 -35.95 26.07
CA ALA A 22 -17.90 -35.65 27.05
C ALA A 22 -17.87 -34.23 27.62
N LYS A 23 -19.02 -33.89 28.23
CA LYS A 23 -19.28 -32.75 29.10
C LYS A 23 -18.14 -32.55 30.13
N SER A 24 -17.57 -31.36 30.22
CA SER A 24 -17.10 -30.85 31.51
C SER A 24 -17.05 -29.32 31.54
N ARG A 25 -17.22 -28.80 32.75
CA ARG A 25 -17.71 -27.48 33.14
C ARG A 25 -16.55 -26.48 33.26
N ALA A 26 -16.95 -25.20 33.29
CA ALA A 26 -16.21 -24.07 33.86
C ALA A 26 -15.13 -23.39 32.99
N GLY A 27 -15.58 -22.31 32.35
CA GLY A 27 -14.97 -20.97 32.41
C GLY A 27 -13.49 -20.81 32.11
N ILE A 28 -13.19 -20.20 30.95
CA ILE A 28 -12.14 -19.19 30.76
C ILE A 28 -12.61 -18.29 29.61
N LEU A 29 -12.87 -17.01 29.90
CA LEU A 29 -12.98 -15.94 28.89
C LEU A 29 -11.81 -14.99 29.16
N ALA A 30 -10.63 -15.35 28.63
CA ALA A 30 -9.48 -14.47 28.61
C ALA A 30 -9.52 -13.67 27.30
N THR A 31 -10.08 -12.47 27.36
CA THR A 31 -10.01 -11.48 26.27
C THR A 31 -8.58 -10.98 26.19
N ILE A 32 -7.80 -11.50 25.23
CA ILE A 32 -6.51 -10.90 24.89
C ILE A 32 -6.79 -9.74 23.94
N LEU A 33 -6.80 -8.52 24.48
CA LEU A 33 -6.74 -7.31 23.67
C LEU A 33 -5.28 -7.10 23.24
N LEU A 34 -4.91 -7.61 22.06
CA LEU A 34 -3.70 -7.14 21.38
C LEU A 34 -3.97 -5.71 20.89
N GLY A 35 -3.58 -4.72 21.68
CA GLY A 35 -3.52 -3.34 21.25
C GLY A 35 -2.35 -3.15 20.29
N SER A 36 -2.62 -2.99 19.00
CA SER A 36 -1.61 -2.62 18.00
C SER A 36 -1.28 -1.13 18.13
N THR A 37 -0.46 -0.72 19.10
CA THR A 37 0.04 0.66 19.23
C THR A 37 1.23 0.95 18.32
N SER A 38 1.14 0.58 17.05
CA SER A 38 2.22 0.79 16.07
C SER A 38 1.69 1.49 14.82
N LEU A 39 0.94 2.58 15.02
CA LEU A 39 0.49 3.47 13.94
C LEU A 39 0.87 4.94 14.16
N LEU A 40 1.51 5.26 15.30
CA LEU A 40 2.00 6.60 15.58
C LEU A 40 3.52 6.56 15.45
N SER A 41 4.02 7.06 14.33
CA SER A 41 5.45 7.23 14.04
C SER A 41 6.21 5.96 13.64
N GLU A 42 5.74 5.24 12.61
CA GLU A 42 6.74 4.84 11.61
C GLU A 42 7.09 6.16 10.89
N ALA A 43 8.08 6.86 11.44
CA ALA A 43 8.62 8.03 10.82
C ALA A 43 9.18 7.56 9.49
N ALA A 44 8.43 7.81 8.41
CA ALA A 44 8.94 7.82 7.05
C ALA A 44 10.35 8.43 7.15
N LEU A 45 11.36 7.76 6.60
CA LEU A 45 12.74 8.24 6.70
C LEU A 45 12.76 9.70 6.24
N ALA A 46 13.69 10.53 6.71
CA ALA A 46 13.73 11.95 6.32
C ALA A 46 13.77 12.18 4.79
N THR A 47 14.06 11.12 4.02
CA THR A 47 14.07 11.04 2.56
C THR A 47 12.75 10.61 1.91
N ASP A 48 11.81 10.05 2.67
CA ASP A 48 10.56 9.49 2.16
C ASP A 48 9.47 10.57 1.99
N TRP A 49 8.50 10.28 1.12
CA TRP A 49 7.27 11.04 0.93
C TRP A 49 6.07 10.09 1.05
N ALA A 50 5.82 9.62 2.28
CA ALA A 50 4.89 8.52 2.55
C ALA A 50 3.41 8.93 2.66
N THR A 51 3.10 10.23 2.71
CA THR A 51 1.73 10.75 2.80
C THR A 51 1.43 11.73 1.67
N THR A 52 0.14 11.84 1.32
CA THR A 52 -0.36 12.94 0.48
C THR A 52 -0.10 14.25 1.23
N GLY A 53 0.88 15.03 0.78
CA GLY A 53 1.34 16.26 1.43
C GLY A 53 2.64 16.15 2.25
N GLY A 54 3.32 15.00 2.24
CA GLY A 54 4.64 14.80 2.87
C GLY A 54 4.64 14.66 4.39
N THR A 55 3.69 15.26 5.08
CA THR A 55 3.42 15.10 6.51
C THR A 55 1.94 14.79 6.76
N LEU A 56 1.57 14.36 7.97
CA LEU A 56 0.16 14.10 8.30
C LEU A 56 -0.72 15.36 8.32
N ASP A 57 -0.12 16.50 8.63
CA ASP A 57 -0.76 17.82 8.58
C ASP A 57 -0.64 18.49 7.20
N GLY A 58 -0.01 17.83 6.22
CA GLY A 58 -0.02 18.24 4.82
C GLY A 58 0.78 19.50 4.50
N GLN A 59 1.90 19.73 5.20
CA GLN A 59 2.71 20.95 5.04
C GLN A 59 3.39 21.06 3.67
N ARG A 60 3.52 19.95 2.94
CA ARG A 60 4.18 19.89 1.63
C ARG A 60 5.62 20.45 1.66
N TYR A 61 6.31 20.25 2.78
CA TYR A 61 7.68 20.72 3.01
C TYR A 61 8.65 19.54 3.11
N SER A 62 9.78 19.63 2.40
CA SER A 62 10.91 18.70 2.53
C SER A 62 12.08 19.40 3.23
N ALA A 63 12.70 18.72 4.18
CA ALA A 63 13.92 19.19 4.85
C ALA A 63 15.21 18.94 4.05
N LEU A 64 15.12 18.23 2.91
CA LEU A 64 16.28 17.94 2.05
C LEU A 64 16.79 19.22 1.39
N ASN A 65 18.10 19.44 1.43
CA ASN A 65 18.75 20.66 0.91
C ASN A 65 19.89 20.37 -0.10
N GLN A 66 19.94 19.15 -0.63
CA GLN A 66 20.89 18.80 -1.69
C GLN A 66 20.66 19.67 -2.94
N ILE A 67 19.40 19.95 -3.26
CA ILE A 67 18.97 20.92 -4.25
C ILE A 67 18.63 22.22 -3.52
N ASN A 68 19.19 23.34 -3.97
CA ASN A 68 19.03 24.64 -3.34
C ASN A 68 19.16 25.78 -4.37
N THR A 69 18.99 27.03 -3.91
CA THR A 69 18.97 28.23 -4.79
C THR A 69 20.26 28.45 -5.58
N THR A 70 21.37 27.85 -5.17
CA THR A 70 22.66 28.00 -5.86
C THR A 70 22.87 26.99 -6.97
N ASN A 71 22.18 25.83 -6.93
CA ASN A 71 22.39 24.73 -7.89
C ASN A 71 21.14 24.30 -8.64
N VAL A 72 19.94 24.81 -8.32
CA VAL A 72 18.69 24.44 -9.01
C VAL A 72 18.74 24.67 -10.53
N GLY A 73 19.55 25.62 -10.99
CA GLY A 73 19.75 25.89 -12.41
C GLY A 73 20.55 24.83 -13.17
N THR A 74 21.11 23.83 -12.49
CA THR A 74 21.91 22.74 -13.10
C THR A 74 21.17 21.41 -13.15
N LEU A 75 19.91 21.35 -12.76
CA LEU A 75 19.14 20.11 -12.77
C LEU A 75 18.88 19.65 -14.21
N THR A 76 19.07 18.35 -14.44
CA THR A 76 18.72 17.66 -15.67
C THR A 76 17.76 16.53 -15.36
N GLU A 77 16.95 16.12 -16.33
CA GLU A 77 16.13 14.92 -16.22
C GLU A 77 17.02 13.68 -16.01
N ASP A 78 16.69 12.85 -15.02
CA ASP A 78 17.37 11.58 -14.76
C ASP A 78 16.66 10.42 -15.47
N PHE A 79 15.33 10.36 -15.36
CA PHE A 79 14.49 9.38 -16.06
C PHE A 79 13.04 9.84 -16.21
N SER A 80 12.32 9.21 -17.14
CA SER A 80 10.88 9.36 -17.35
C SER A 80 10.22 8.00 -17.57
N VAL A 81 8.98 7.87 -17.10
CA VAL A 81 8.18 6.63 -17.18
C VAL A 81 6.84 6.93 -17.82
N ASP A 82 6.50 6.20 -18.89
CA ASP A 82 5.19 6.27 -19.53
C ASP A 82 4.15 5.49 -18.70
N THR A 83 3.07 6.17 -18.32
CA THR A 83 1.96 5.58 -17.56
C THR A 83 1.03 4.73 -18.43
N GLY A 84 1.14 4.80 -19.76
CA GLY A 84 0.32 4.05 -20.70
C GLY A 84 -1.16 4.47 -20.73
N THR A 85 -1.52 5.57 -20.08
CA THR A 85 -2.90 6.06 -20.04
C THR A 85 -3.04 7.43 -20.69
N LYS A 86 -4.23 7.69 -21.24
CA LYS A 86 -4.62 8.97 -21.80
C LYS A 86 -5.61 9.63 -20.86
N GLY A 87 -5.48 10.94 -20.66
CA GLY A 87 -6.37 11.73 -19.80
C GLY A 87 -5.58 12.57 -18.81
N SER A 88 -6.30 13.17 -17.85
CA SER A 88 -5.71 14.00 -16.81
C SER A 88 -5.08 13.14 -15.71
N HIS A 89 -3.82 13.42 -15.37
CA HIS A 89 -3.13 12.84 -14.22
C HIS A 89 -3.28 13.78 -13.03
N MET A 90 -3.90 13.30 -11.95
CA MET A 90 -4.11 14.05 -10.72
C MET A 90 -3.55 13.27 -9.54
N GLY A 91 -3.11 13.99 -8.52
CA GLY A 91 -2.46 13.41 -7.33
C GLY A 91 -0.95 13.62 -7.35
N GLU A 92 -0.28 12.99 -6.38
CA GLU A 92 1.16 13.07 -6.20
C GLU A 92 1.74 11.66 -5.98
N PRO A 93 2.97 11.39 -6.42
CA PRO A 93 3.61 10.12 -6.15
C PRO A 93 3.93 9.97 -4.66
N LEU A 94 3.90 8.73 -4.18
CA LEU A 94 4.42 8.36 -2.87
C LEU A 94 5.81 7.75 -3.04
N VAL A 95 6.72 8.11 -2.14
CA VAL A 95 8.08 7.55 -2.09
C VAL A 95 8.29 6.91 -0.74
N VAL A 96 8.54 5.61 -0.70
CA VAL A 96 8.79 4.86 0.53
C VAL A 96 10.04 3.99 0.33
N GLY A 97 11.12 4.31 1.03
CA GLY A 97 12.41 3.67 0.81
C GLY A 97 12.93 3.95 -0.60
N SER A 98 13.07 2.90 -1.41
CA SER A 98 13.58 3.00 -2.80
C SER A 98 12.49 2.83 -3.85
N GLU A 99 11.22 2.82 -3.45
CA GLU A 99 10.09 2.59 -4.35
C GLU A 99 9.28 3.87 -4.54
N ILE A 100 8.89 4.15 -5.79
CA ILE A 100 8.01 5.24 -6.18
C ILE A 100 6.68 4.63 -6.61
N VAL A 101 5.59 5.02 -5.96
CA VAL A 101 4.22 4.56 -6.24
C VAL A 101 3.40 5.73 -6.79
N ASN A 102 2.79 5.54 -7.96
CA ASN A 102 1.87 6.51 -8.56
C ASN A 102 0.54 5.83 -8.90
N VAL A 103 -0.57 6.53 -8.69
CA VAL A 103 -1.91 6.03 -8.98
C VAL A 103 -2.35 6.58 -10.34
N VAL A 104 -2.63 5.67 -11.27
CA VAL A 104 -3.11 6.02 -12.60
C VAL A 104 -4.40 5.25 -12.87
N VAL A 105 -5.47 5.97 -13.24
CA VAL A 105 -6.75 5.37 -13.61
C VAL A 105 -6.79 5.16 -15.11
N ALA A 106 -6.58 3.93 -15.57
CA ALA A 106 -6.71 3.56 -16.97
C ALA A 106 -8.19 3.40 -17.35
N SER A 107 -8.75 4.34 -18.12
CA SER A 107 -10.04 4.15 -18.75
C SER A 107 -9.88 3.44 -20.09
N THR A 108 -10.19 2.13 -20.15
CA THR A 108 -10.25 1.41 -21.43
C THR A 108 -11.60 1.67 -22.10
N PHE A 109 -11.67 2.67 -22.97
CA PHE A 109 -12.78 2.78 -23.92
C PHE A 109 -12.55 1.81 -25.08
N LYS A 110 -13.36 0.77 -25.16
CA LYS A 110 -13.40 -0.12 -26.31
C LYS A 110 -14.27 0.55 -27.38
N SER A 111 -13.65 0.93 -28.51
CA SER A 111 -14.37 1.38 -29.71
C SER A 111 -15.08 0.23 -30.40
#